data_AF-A0A916SM05-F1
#
_entry.id   AF-A0A916SM05-F1
#
_cell.length_a   1.000
_cell.length_b   1.000
_cell.length_c   1.000
_cell.angle_alpha   90.00
_cell.angle_beta   90.00
_cell.angle_gamma   90.00
#
_symmetry.space_group_name_H-M   'P 1'
#
loop_
_entity.id
_entity.type
_entity.pdbx_description
1 polymer ?
#
loop_
_entity_poly.entity_id
_entity_poly.type
_entity_poly.pdbx_seq_one_letter_code
_entity_poly.pdbx_strand_id
1 'polypeptide(L)'
;MTEMPNRPLARIIRAEDATCWIDGFAFLERAKAEAAAIRSTAGDEVAKARQLGREEGRRAGETEAAALLMRTHADIDRYLGSVEPMVAALALDIVERVIGTIEDADLVARTARQALDALREESAVVVNVAPELVGEVQQRLAVSGSTDARVRVVADRHLSGRRCTVTTPSTSMDVSIEAQLDAIRTAMLDPNGNGA
;
A
#
# COMPACT_ATOMS: atom_id res chain seq x y z
N MET A 1 -62.88 -17.89 28.00
CA MET A 1 -63.76 -17.59 26.84
C MET A 1 -64.91 -18.56 26.89
N THR A 2 -66.13 -18.07 27.09
CA THR A 2 -67.33 -18.93 27.15
C THR A 2 -67.56 -19.49 25.76
N GLU A 3 -67.44 -20.81 25.60
CA GLU A 3 -67.77 -21.49 24.35
C GLU A 3 -69.26 -21.27 24.05
N MET A 4 -69.56 -20.64 22.91
CA MET A 4 -70.96 -20.47 22.49
C MET A 4 -71.58 -21.84 22.22
N PRO A 5 -72.82 -22.09 22.67
CA PRO A 5 -73.49 -23.37 22.47
C PRO A 5 -73.58 -23.69 20.97
N ASN A 6 -73.11 -24.88 20.58
CA ASN A 6 -73.06 -25.34 19.18
C ASN A 6 -74.38 -25.97 18.69
N ARG A 7 -75.43 -25.92 19.52
CA ARG A 7 -76.77 -26.44 19.24
C ARG A 7 -77.80 -25.75 20.15
N PRO A 8 -79.09 -25.79 19.78
CA PRO A 8 -80.16 -25.32 20.65
C PRO A 8 -80.18 -26.05 22.00
N LEU A 9 -80.54 -25.34 23.07
CA LEU A 9 -80.56 -25.88 24.44
C LEU A 9 -81.70 -26.88 24.69
N ALA A 10 -82.75 -26.84 23.88
CA ALA A 10 -83.90 -27.73 23.95
C ALA A 10 -83.98 -28.66 22.73
N ARG A 11 -84.51 -29.87 22.94
CA ARG A 11 -84.64 -30.90 21.88
C ARG A 11 -85.73 -30.56 20.83
N ILE A 12 -86.70 -29.72 21.18
CA ILE A 12 -87.76 -29.25 20.30
C ILE A 12 -87.81 -27.73 20.42
N ILE A 13 -87.68 -27.02 19.30
CA ILE A 13 -87.73 -25.56 19.20
C ILE A 13 -88.74 -25.13 18.14
N ARG A 14 -89.15 -23.86 18.14
CA ARG A 14 -90.03 -23.33 17.10
C ARG A 14 -89.28 -23.20 15.78
N ALA A 15 -90.02 -23.26 14.68
CA ALA A 15 -89.44 -23.20 13.34
C ALA A 15 -88.68 -21.88 13.08
N GLU A 16 -89.23 -20.76 13.55
CA GLU A 16 -88.59 -19.43 13.48
C GLU A 16 -87.24 -19.38 14.21
N ASP A 17 -87.18 -19.93 15.42
CA ASP A 17 -85.95 -20.03 16.20
C ASP A 17 -84.93 -20.93 15.50
N ALA A 18 -85.38 -22.03 14.88
CA ALA A 18 -84.52 -22.94 14.14
C ALA A 18 -83.85 -22.25 12.94
N THR A 19 -84.58 -21.42 12.20
CA THR A 19 -84.01 -20.63 11.10
C THR A 19 -82.97 -19.64 11.59
N CYS A 20 -83.26 -18.89 12.67
CA CYS A 20 -82.29 -17.97 13.27
C CYS A 20 -81.00 -18.68 13.73
N TRP A 21 -81.12 -19.90 14.27
CA TRP A 21 -79.96 -20.72 14.64
C TRP A 21 -79.14 -21.14 13.43
N ILE A 22 -79.78 -21.64 12.37
CA ILE A 22 -79.10 -22.09 11.13
C ILE A 22 -78.34 -20.94 10.48
N ASP A 23 -78.98 -19.78 10.31
CA ASP A 23 -78.39 -18.62 9.66
C ASP A 23 -77.24 -18.04 10.50
N GLY A 24 -77.41 -17.98 11.82
CA GLY A 24 -76.36 -17.53 12.75
C GLY A 24 -75.13 -18.43 12.72
N PHE A 25 -75.30 -19.76 12.68
CA PHE A 25 -74.18 -20.70 12.52
C PHE A 25 -73.52 -20.58 11.16
N ALA A 26 -74.30 -20.44 10.08
CA ALA A 26 -73.76 -20.25 8.74
C ALA A 26 -72.91 -18.97 8.65
N PHE A 27 -73.34 -17.88 9.30
CA PHE A 27 -72.56 -16.65 9.40
C PHE A 27 -71.27 -16.84 10.20
N LEU A 28 -71.34 -17.50 11.36
CA LEU A 28 -70.17 -17.76 12.21
C LEU A 28 -69.13 -18.64 11.51
N GLU A 29 -69.55 -19.70 10.81
CA GLU A 29 -68.64 -20.57 10.06
C GLU A 29 -67.96 -19.82 8.90
N ARG A 30 -68.70 -18.96 8.19
CA ARG A 30 -68.11 -18.08 7.17
C ARG A 30 -67.09 -17.12 7.77
N ALA A 31 -67.41 -16.48 8.90
CA ALA A 31 -66.49 -15.57 9.58
C ALA A 31 -65.22 -16.30 10.08
N LYS A 32 -65.34 -17.54 10.58
CA LYS A 32 -64.18 -18.36 10.96
C LYS A 32 -63.33 -18.75 9.77
N ALA A 33 -63.96 -19.16 8.66
CA ALA A 33 -63.27 -19.51 7.42
C ALA A 33 -62.51 -18.31 6.85
N GLU A 34 -63.14 -17.13 6.81
CA GLU A 34 -62.50 -15.90 6.37
C GLU A 34 -61.35 -15.49 7.30
N ALA A 35 -61.55 -15.54 8.62
CA ALA A 35 -60.48 -15.26 9.58
C ALA A 35 -59.31 -16.25 9.46
N ALA A 36 -59.58 -17.52 9.15
CA ALA A 36 -58.55 -18.52 8.90
C ALA A 36 -57.80 -18.21 7.58
N ALA A 37 -58.52 -17.84 6.52
CA ALA A 37 -57.93 -17.44 5.25
C ALA A 37 -57.02 -16.21 5.42
N ILE A 38 -57.49 -15.17 6.12
CA ILE A 38 -56.70 -13.96 6.42
C ILE A 38 -55.44 -14.30 7.20
N ARG A 39 -55.53 -15.17 8.22
CA ARG A 39 -54.35 -15.59 8.99
C ARG A 39 -53.34 -16.36 8.13
N SER A 40 -53.83 -17.23 7.24
CA SER A 40 -52.98 -17.98 6.33
C SER A 40 -52.25 -17.04 5.36
N THR A 41 -52.98 -16.15 4.68
CA THR A 41 -52.38 -15.22 3.72
C THR A 41 -51.40 -14.26 4.39
N ALA A 42 -51.72 -13.76 5.59
CA ALA A 42 -50.79 -12.94 6.36
C ALA A 42 -49.50 -13.70 6.73
N GLY A 43 -49.61 -14.99 7.08
CA GLY A 43 -48.46 -15.85 7.35
C GLY A 43 -47.56 -16.02 6.12
N ASP A 44 -48.17 -16.27 4.96
CA ASP A 44 -47.44 -16.44 3.70
C ASP A 44 -46.73 -15.15 3.27
N GLU A 45 -47.38 -14.00 3.38
CA GLU A 45 -46.78 -12.70 3.04
C GLU A 45 -45.63 -12.34 3.99
N VAL A 46 -45.75 -12.62 5.29
CA VAL A 46 -44.65 -12.43 6.24
C VAL A 46 -43.46 -13.35 5.90
N ALA A 47 -43.73 -14.60 5.52
CA ALA A 47 -42.67 -15.54 5.14
C ALA A 47 -41.92 -15.07 3.87
N LYS A 48 -42.66 -14.62 2.85
CA LYS A 48 -42.08 -14.04 1.62
C LYS A 48 -41.27 -12.79 1.91
N ALA A 49 -41.81 -11.84 2.67
CA ALA A 49 -41.11 -10.62 3.04
C ALA A 49 -39.82 -10.91 3.81
N ARG A 50 -39.84 -11.88 4.73
CA ARG A 50 -38.63 -12.33 5.44
C ARG A 50 -37.61 -13.00 4.53
N GLN A 51 -38.04 -13.70 3.49
CA GLN A 51 -37.11 -14.29 2.52
C GLN A 51 -36.46 -13.20 1.66
N LEU A 52 -37.25 -12.29 1.10
CA LEU A 52 -36.76 -11.17 0.31
C LEU A 52 -35.78 -10.30 1.11
N GLY A 53 -36.15 -9.91 2.33
CA GLY A 53 -35.27 -9.13 3.20
C GLY A 53 -33.96 -9.85 3.56
N ARG A 54 -33.98 -11.19 3.69
CA ARG A 54 -32.75 -11.98 3.90
C ARG A 54 -31.86 -11.96 2.67
N GLU A 55 -32.43 -12.10 1.47
CA GLU A 55 -31.68 -12.10 0.22
C GLU A 55 -31.09 -10.71 -0.09
N GLU A 56 -31.88 -9.66 0.09
CA GLU A 56 -31.43 -8.26 -0.06
C GLU A 56 -30.35 -7.91 0.96
N GLY A 57 -30.58 -8.24 2.24
CA GLY A 57 -29.61 -8.03 3.31
C GLY A 57 -28.31 -8.77 3.08
N ARG A 58 -28.36 -10.02 2.58
CA ARG A 58 -27.17 -10.78 2.19
C ARG A 58 -26.39 -10.07 1.09
N ARG A 59 -27.06 -9.63 0.01
CA ARG A 59 -26.39 -8.95 -1.12
C ARG A 59 -25.79 -7.60 -0.71
N ALA A 60 -26.51 -6.83 0.10
CA ALA A 60 -26.02 -5.57 0.65
C ALA A 60 -24.79 -5.80 1.55
N GLY A 61 -24.85 -6.78 2.44
CA GLY A 61 -23.74 -7.15 3.32
C GLY A 61 -22.52 -7.65 2.56
N GLU A 62 -22.71 -8.48 1.52
CA GLU A 62 -21.61 -8.94 0.65
C GLU A 62 -20.91 -7.75 -0.05
N THR A 63 -21.68 -6.78 -0.51
CA THR A 63 -21.16 -5.57 -1.17
C THR A 63 -20.39 -4.69 -0.18
N GLU A 64 -20.94 -4.47 1.03
CA GLU A 64 -20.28 -3.68 2.07
C GLU A 64 -18.99 -4.35 2.57
N ALA A 65 -19.01 -5.67 2.77
CA ALA A 65 -17.84 -6.44 3.16
C ALA A 65 -16.74 -6.37 2.09
N ALA A 66 -17.09 -6.51 0.82
CA ALA A 66 -16.13 -6.36 -0.29
C ALA A 66 -15.51 -4.96 -0.31
N ALA A 67 -16.33 -3.91 -0.16
CA ALA A 67 -15.85 -2.54 -0.12
C ALA A 67 -14.92 -2.27 1.08
N LEU A 68 -15.24 -2.82 2.25
CA LEU A 68 -14.38 -2.74 3.44
C LEU A 68 -13.04 -3.43 3.22
N LEU A 69 -13.05 -4.64 2.64
CA LEU A 69 -11.82 -5.39 2.34
C LEU A 69 -10.93 -4.63 1.35
N MET A 70 -11.51 -4.08 0.28
CA MET A 70 -10.78 -3.29 -0.71
C MET A 70 -10.15 -2.03 -0.09
N ARG A 71 -10.92 -1.29 0.72
CA ARG A 71 -10.41 -0.10 1.42
C ARG A 71 -9.27 -0.46 2.38
N THR A 72 -9.43 -1.55 3.13
CA THR A 72 -8.41 -2.01 4.08
C THR A 72 -7.12 -2.41 3.36
N HIS A 73 -7.21 -3.11 2.24
CA HIS A 73 -6.03 -3.43 1.42
C HIS A 73 -5.34 -2.17 0.91
N ALA A 74 -6.10 -1.21 0.36
CA ALA A 74 -5.54 0.05 -0.10
C ALA A 74 -4.86 0.85 1.01
N ASP A 75 -5.39 0.80 2.24
CA ASP A 75 -4.77 1.44 3.40
C ASP A 75 -3.48 0.72 3.84
N ILE A 76 -3.43 -0.62 3.78
CA ILE A 76 -2.22 -1.40 4.03
C ILE A 76 -1.15 -1.09 2.98
N ASP A 77 -1.51 -1.10 1.69
CA ASP A 77 -0.58 -0.79 0.60
C ASP A 77 -0.02 0.62 0.74
N ARG A 78 -0.85 1.60 1.09
CA ARG A 78 -0.41 2.97 1.37
C ARG A 78 0.54 3.03 2.56
N TYR A 79 0.23 2.30 3.63
CA TYR A 79 1.08 2.25 4.82
C TYR A 79 2.44 1.64 4.48
N LEU A 80 2.48 0.46 3.84
CA LEU A 80 3.74 -0.20 3.46
C LEU A 80 4.54 0.66 2.47
N GLY A 81 3.88 1.26 1.47
CA GLY A 81 4.51 2.18 0.54
C GLY A 81 5.04 3.46 1.19
N SER A 82 4.53 3.86 2.36
CA SER A 82 5.07 4.98 3.13
C SER A 82 6.28 4.62 4.00
N VAL A 83 6.43 3.34 4.36
CA VAL A 83 7.52 2.86 5.22
C VAL A 83 8.82 2.72 4.44
N GLU A 84 8.75 2.21 3.20
CA GLU A 84 9.93 2.00 2.34
C GLU A 84 10.82 3.25 2.17
N PRO A 85 10.30 4.43 1.75
CA PRO A 85 11.13 5.62 1.60
C PRO A 85 11.70 6.12 2.94
N MET A 86 10.99 5.89 4.05
CA MET A 86 11.46 6.28 5.38
C MET A 86 12.66 5.45 5.82
N VAL A 87 12.63 4.14 5.56
CA VAL A 87 13.76 3.24 5.86
C VAL A 87 14.95 3.55 4.95
N ALA A 88 14.71 3.80 3.66
CA ALA A 88 15.76 4.19 2.72
C ALA A 88 16.43 5.51 3.14
N ALA A 89 15.63 6.52 3.52
CA ALA A 89 16.14 7.79 4.03
C ALA A 89 16.97 7.61 5.30
N LEU A 90 16.49 6.82 6.26
CA LEU A 90 17.23 6.52 7.49
C LEU A 90 18.56 5.81 7.21
N ALA A 91 18.58 4.86 6.28
CA ALA A 91 19.80 4.16 5.89
C ALA A 91 20.82 5.13 5.26
N LEU A 92 20.38 6.03 4.38
CA LEU A 92 21.24 7.05 3.77
C LEU A 92 21.78 8.03 4.81
N ASP A 93 20.96 8.50 5.75
CA ASP A 93 21.40 9.38 6.83
C ASP A 93 22.48 8.72 7.70
N ILE A 94 22.35 7.41 7.98
CA ILE A 94 23.37 6.64 8.72
C ILE A 94 24.66 6.57 7.90
N VAL A 95 24.57 6.28 6.60
CA VAL A 95 25.73 6.22 5.71
C VAL A 95 26.43 7.58 5.62
N GLU A 96 25.69 8.67 5.44
CA GLU A 96 26.24 10.04 5.43
C GLU A 96 26.95 10.36 6.75
N ARG A 97 26.37 9.97 7.89
CA ARG A 97 27.00 10.15 9.20
C ARG A 97 28.28 9.35 9.36
N VAL A 98 28.32 8.10 8.89
CA VAL A 98 29.54 7.27 8.93
C VAL A 98 30.61 7.87 8.02
N ILE A 99 30.26 8.25 6.81
CA ILE A 99 31.20 8.85 5.87
C ILE A 99 31.72 10.19 6.42
N GLY A 100 30.89 10.98 7.11
CA GLY A 100 31.31 12.21 7.79
C GLY A 100 32.35 12.03 8.91
N THR A 101 32.64 10.79 9.34
CA THR A 101 33.74 10.49 10.27
C THR A 101 35.09 10.27 9.59
N ILE A 102 35.10 10.14 8.26
CA ILE A 102 36.29 9.89 7.45
C ILE A 102 36.77 11.21 6.88
N GLU A 103 38.08 11.42 6.87
CA GLU A 103 38.71 12.63 6.35
C GLU A 103 38.48 12.78 4.83
N ASP A 104 38.19 14.01 4.40
CA ASP A 104 37.75 14.32 3.03
C ASP A 104 38.73 13.82 1.96
N ALA A 105 40.03 14.04 2.15
CA ALA A 105 41.04 13.60 1.18
C ALA A 105 41.28 12.08 1.20
N ASP A 106 40.94 11.38 2.29
CA ASP A 106 40.91 9.93 2.35
C ASP A 106 39.76 9.38 1.50
N LEU A 107 38.58 10.00 1.59
CA LEU A 107 37.41 9.66 0.77
C LEU A 107 37.69 9.89 -0.71
N VAL A 108 38.18 11.09 -1.06
CA VAL A 108 38.50 11.46 -2.44
C VAL A 108 39.56 10.52 -3.05
N ALA A 109 40.61 10.18 -2.29
CA ALA A 109 41.62 9.25 -2.79
C ALA A 109 41.05 7.84 -3.02
N ARG A 110 40.15 7.37 -2.14
CA ARG A 110 39.51 6.06 -2.28
C ARG A 110 38.56 6.00 -3.47
N THR A 111 37.71 7.01 -3.67
CA THR A 111 36.78 7.06 -4.80
C THR A 111 37.52 7.23 -6.12
N ALA A 112 38.53 8.10 -6.18
CA ALA A 112 39.38 8.26 -7.34
C ALA A 112 40.07 6.94 -7.70
N ARG A 113 40.62 6.22 -6.72
CA ARG A 113 41.22 4.90 -6.96
C ARG A 113 40.22 3.89 -7.50
N GLN A 114 39.02 3.80 -6.92
CA GLN A 114 37.98 2.89 -7.42
C GLN A 114 37.60 3.20 -8.88
N ALA A 115 37.52 4.48 -9.24
CA ALA A 115 37.27 4.89 -10.62
C ALA A 115 38.43 4.50 -11.55
N LEU A 116 39.69 4.69 -11.11
CA LEU A 116 40.88 4.28 -11.85
C LEU A 116 40.93 2.76 -12.07
N ASP A 117 40.63 1.98 -11.03
CA ASP A 117 40.57 0.50 -11.10
C ASP A 117 39.48 0.02 -12.07
N ALA A 118 38.35 0.72 -12.13
CA ALA A 118 37.25 0.42 -13.05
C ALA A 118 37.59 0.76 -14.50
N LEU A 119 38.38 1.82 -14.73
CA LEU A 119 38.70 2.30 -16.06
C LEU A 119 39.62 1.35 -16.84
N ARG A 120 40.42 0.49 -16.20
CA ARG A 120 41.28 -0.59 -16.80
C ARG A 120 42.06 -0.22 -18.09
N GLU A 121 42.14 1.04 -18.46
CA GLU A 121 42.69 1.51 -19.73
C GLU A 121 44.16 1.94 -19.59
N GLU A 122 44.93 1.74 -20.66
CA GLU A 122 46.31 2.22 -20.76
C GLU A 122 46.43 3.73 -21.04
N SER A 123 45.35 4.51 -20.83
CA SER A 123 45.27 5.93 -21.16
C SER A 123 45.72 6.83 -20.00
N ALA A 124 46.20 8.04 -20.31
CA ALA A 124 46.56 9.03 -19.30
C ALA A 124 45.28 9.57 -18.63
N VAL A 125 45.24 9.51 -17.30
CA VAL A 125 44.06 9.89 -16.51
C VAL A 125 44.37 11.11 -15.63
N VAL A 126 43.47 12.08 -15.64
CA VAL A 126 43.55 13.27 -14.79
C VAL A 126 42.48 13.19 -13.72
N VAL A 127 42.87 13.22 -12.45
CA VAL A 127 41.97 13.34 -11.31
C VAL A 127 41.91 14.81 -10.91
N ASN A 128 40.76 15.45 -11.11
CA ASN A 128 40.54 16.82 -10.68
C ASN A 128 39.91 16.81 -9.28
N VAL A 129 40.49 17.59 -8.38
CA VAL A 129 40.04 17.71 -6.98
C VAL A 129 40.04 19.17 -6.55
N ALA A 130 39.37 19.46 -5.43
CA ALA A 130 39.39 20.77 -4.82
C ALA A 130 40.85 21.22 -4.52
N PRO A 131 41.22 22.50 -4.73
CA PRO A 131 42.60 22.98 -4.59
C PRO A 131 43.23 22.66 -3.23
N GLU A 132 42.44 22.68 -2.17
CA GLU A 132 42.84 22.37 -0.79
C GLU A 132 43.25 20.90 -0.58
N LEU A 133 42.74 19.96 -1.37
CA LEU A 133 42.95 18.51 -1.17
C LEU A 133 44.05 17.91 -2.08
N VAL A 134 44.56 18.66 -3.06
CA VAL A 134 45.48 18.14 -4.09
C VAL A 134 46.69 17.42 -3.51
N GLY A 135 47.40 18.09 -2.58
CA GLY A 135 48.65 17.56 -2.03
C GLY A 135 48.44 16.26 -1.27
N GLU A 136 47.39 16.21 -0.44
CA GLU A 136 47.12 15.03 0.38
C GLU A 136 46.53 13.87 -0.44
N VAL A 137 45.65 14.15 -1.41
CA VAL A 137 45.11 13.13 -2.32
C VAL A 137 46.22 12.52 -3.18
N GLN A 138 47.14 13.36 -3.69
CA GLN A 138 48.29 12.89 -4.44
C GLN A 138 49.18 11.95 -3.61
N GLN A 139 49.43 12.30 -2.34
CA GLN A 139 50.20 11.46 -1.43
C GLN A 139 49.51 10.12 -1.15
N ARG A 140 48.20 10.13 -0.85
CA ARG A 140 47.41 8.93 -0.56
C ARG A 140 47.31 7.97 -1.75
N LEU A 141 47.16 8.51 -2.97
CA LEU A 141 47.17 7.71 -4.20
C LEU A 141 48.54 7.09 -4.48
N ALA A 142 49.63 7.82 -4.23
CA ALA A 142 51.00 7.30 -4.40
C ALA A 142 51.32 6.16 -3.43
N VAL A 143 50.88 6.25 -2.16
CA VAL A 143 51.08 5.18 -1.15
C VAL A 143 50.25 3.94 -1.48
N SER A 144 49.08 4.12 -2.11
CA SER A 144 48.16 3.03 -2.46
C SER A 144 48.60 2.18 -3.66
N GLY A 145 49.77 2.47 -4.27
CA GLY A 145 50.29 1.74 -5.42
C GLY A 145 49.71 2.17 -6.76
N SER A 146 48.90 3.25 -6.80
CA SER A 146 48.37 3.86 -8.03
C SER A 146 49.42 4.71 -8.76
N THR A 147 50.70 4.43 -8.54
CA THR A 147 51.88 5.16 -9.04
C THR A 147 52.21 4.81 -10.48
N ASP A 148 51.19 4.58 -11.30
CA ASP A 148 51.38 4.56 -12.73
C ASP A 148 51.68 6.00 -13.15
N ALA A 149 52.75 6.22 -13.94
CA ALA A 149 53.18 7.56 -14.38
C ALA A 149 52.10 8.32 -15.20
N ARG A 150 50.96 7.66 -15.44
CA ARG A 150 49.80 8.06 -16.23
C ARG A 150 48.70 8.74 -15.41
N VAL A 151 48.73 8.67 -14.08
CA VAL A 151 47.73 9.32 -13.20
C VAL A 151 48.25 10.66 -12.72
N ARG A 152 47.55 11.75 -13.04
CA ARG A 152 47.89 13.11 -12.60
C ARG A 152 46.77 13.71 -11.78
N VAL A 153 47.07 14.19 -10.58
CA VAL A 153 46.13 14.94 -9.74
C VAL A 153 46.28 16.44 -10.03
N VAL A 154 45.17 17.13 -10.26
CA VAL A 154 45.16 18.56 -10.61
C VAL A 154 44.11 19.30 -9.79
N ALA A 155 44.40 20.55 -9.44
CA ALA A 155 43.43 21.44 -8.80
C ALA A 155 42.37 21.90 -9.81
N ASP A 156 41.09 21.77 -9.45
CA ASP A 156 39.99 22.41 -10.16
C ASP A 156 39.25 23.36 -9.21
N ARG A 157 39.29 24.65 -9.56
CA ARG A 157 38.65 25.74 -8.80
C ARG A 157 37.12 25.65 -8.76
N HIS A 158 36.51 24.84 -9.63
CA HIS A 158 35.07 24.63 -9.67
C HIS A 158 34.63 23.50 -8.74
N LEU A 159 35.56 22.72 -8.19
CA LEU A 159 35.33 21.68 -7.20
C LEU A 159 35.63 22.22 -5.80
N SER A 160 34.84 21.78 -4.81
CA SER A 160 35.02 22.13 -3.40
C SER A 160 34.84 20.89 -2.52
N GLY A 161 35.58 20.86 -1.41
CA GLY A 161 35.52 19.75 -0.45
C GLY A 161 35.75 18.39 -1.11
N ARG A 162 34.82 17.46 -0.91
CA ARG A 162 34.91 16.04 -1.33
C ARG A 162 34.59 15.77 -2.81
N ARG A 163 34.27 16.81 -3.58
CA ARG A 163 33.97 16.65 -5.01
C ARG A 163 35.23 16.34 -5.80
N CYS A 164 35.17 15.31 -6.63
CA CYS A 164 36.26 14.92 -7.52
C CYS A 164 35.73 14.39 -8.85
N THR A 165 36.46 14.70 -9.93
CA THR A 165 36.14 14.21 -11.27
C THR A 165 37.34 13.51 -11.87
N VAL A 166 37.08 12.51 -12.70
CA VAL A 166 38.09 11.78 -13.44
C VAL A 166 37.91 12.08 -14.92
N THR A 167 38.97 12.58 -15.55
CA THR A 167 38.99 12.92 -16.96
C THR A 167 39.96 12.00 -17.70
N THR A 168 39.46 11.33 -18.73
CA THR A 168 40.20 10.55 -19.73
C THR A 168 40.17 11.30 -21.07
N PRO A 169 40.94 10.89 -22.10
CA PRO A 169 40.90 11.53 -23.42
C PRO A 169 39.51 11.53 -24.09
N SER A 170 38.66 10.57 -23.71
CA SER A 170 37.34 10.36 -24.29
C SER A 170 36.19 10.88 -23.42
N THR A 171 36.35 11.02 -22.11
CA THR A 171 35.22 11.31 -21.19
C THR A 171 35.67 11.99 -19.90
N SER A 172 34.81 12.83 -19.33
CA SER A 172 34.96 13.33 -17.95
C SER A 172 33.77 12.86 -17.11
N MET A 173 34.03 12.26 -15.96
CA MET A 173 33.02 11.67 -15.06
C MET A 173 33.16 12.22 -13.65
N ASP A 174 32.03 12.52 -13.01
CA ASP A 174 31.99 12.83 -11.58
C ASP A 174 32.01 11.52 -10.79
N VAL A 175 33.04 11.34 -9.97
CA VAL A 175 33.26 10.13 -9.17
C VAL A 175 33.21 10.43 -7.67
N SER A 176 32.73 11.62 -7.32
CA SER A 176 32.55 12.03 -5.93
C SER A 176 31.65 11.06 -5.18
N ILE A 177 31.92 10.91 -3.89
CA ILE A 177 31.08 10.08 -3.02
C ILE A 177 29.65 10.66 -2.96
N GLU A 178 29.49 11.97 -3.07
CA GLU A 178 28.19 12.64 -3.17
C GLU A 178 27.41 12.19 -4.41
N ALA A 179 28.04 12.18 -5.60
CA ALA A 179 27.40 11.71 -6.82
C ALA A 179 26.99 10.23 -6.73
N GLN A 180 27.79 9.40 -6.07
CA GLN A 180 27.46 7.99 -5.82
C GLN A 180 26.28 7.83 -4.86
N LEU A 181 26.24 8.60 -3.77
CA LEU A 181 25.12 8.58 -2.82
C LEU A 181 23.82 9.09 -3.44
N ASP A 182 23.88 10.12 -4.29
CA ASP A 182 22.74 10.63 -5.04
C ASP A 182 22.19 9.58 -6.03
N ALA A 183 23.08 8.84 -6.70
CA ALA A 183 22.69 7.74 -7.58
C ALA A 183 22.01 6.61 -6.78
N ILE A 184 22.55 6.23 -5.63
CA ILE A 184 21.94 5.24 -4.73
C ILE A 184 20.58 5.72 -4.23
N ARG A 185 20.47 6.98 -3.80
CA ARG A 185 19.21 7.60 -3.35
C ARG A 185 18.16 7.54 -4.44
N THR A 186 18.53 7.87 -5.67
CA THR A 186 17.61 7.82 -6.82
C THR A 186 17.16 6.39 -7.09
N ALA A 187 18.09 5.43 -7.11
CA ALA A 187 17.77 4.01 -7.33
C ALA A 187 16.90 3.39 -6.22
N MET A 188 17.04 3.85 -4.97
CA MET A 188 16.21 3.41 -3.85
C MET A 188 14.80 4.03 -3.86
N LEU A 189 14.66 5.25 -4.38
CA LEU A 189 13.36 5.94 -4.46
C LEU A 189 12.57 5.58 -5.73
N ASP A 190 13.25 5.11 -6.77
CA ASP A 190 12.65 4.63 -8.01
C ASP A 190 13.12 3.20 -8.36
N PRO A 191 12.67 2.16 -7.62
CA PRO A 191 13.03 0.78 -7.91
C PRO A 191 12.48 0.26 -9.25
N ASN A 192 11.55 1.00 -9.88
CA ASN A 192 10.98 0.70 -11.20
C ASN A 192 11.53 1.60 -12.31
N GLY A 193 12.52 2.45 -12.00
CA GLY A 193 13.27 3.28 -12.93
C GLY A 193 14.13 2.40 -13.82
N ASN A 194 13.49 1.83 -14.84
CA ASN A 194 14.11 1.07 -15.91
C ASN A 194 15.34 1.83 -16.42
N GLY A 195 16.53 1.29 -16.12
CA GLY A 195 17.79 1.80 -16.65
C GLY A 195 17.71 1.86 -18.17
N ALA A 196 17.74 3.08 -18.69
CA ALA A 196 17.94 3.41 -20.09
C ALA A 196 19.01 4.50 -20.16
#